data_AF-A0A7S0K5K4-F1
#
_entry.id   AF-A0A7S0K5K4-F1
#
_cell.length_a   1.000
_cell.length_b   1.000
_cell.length_c   1.000
_cell.angle_alpha   90.00
_cell.angle_beta   90.00
_cell.angle_gamma   90.00
#
_symmetry.space_group_name_H-M   'P 1'
#
loop_
_entity.id
_entity.type
_entity.pdbx_description
1 polymer ?
#
loop_
_entity_poly.entity_id
_entity_poly.type
_entity_poly.pdbx_seq_one_letter_code
_entity_poly.pdbx_strand_id
1 'polypeptide(L)'
;ASQATRHARRLYVGGLQPPIREEKLEAFFTAIVRERIQFVHSPLPPTARPVMSCYVNEERKFAFVEFATLELTAAMLPLDGIDYEGLPLRIKRPNDYDPASLPADTRDRSEVLIVEGLSIPAAATGSKMIGGSGGGVRTRDRIFVGGLPPAVDDKSLGDIFSAFGELSSVHIVRDAAGSSKGFG
;
A
#
# COMPACT_ATOMS: atom_id res chain seq x y z
N ALA A 1 -23.44 0.55 3.43
CA ALA A 1 -22.52 -0.30 2.65
C ALA A 1 -22.84 -1.76 2.90
N SER A 2 -22.76 -2.62 1.88
CA SER A 2 -23.18 -4.03 1.93
C SER A 2 -22.29 -4.86 2.87
N GLN A 3 -22.92 -5.68 3.72
CA GLN A 3 -22.26 -6.67 4.59
C GLN A 3 -21.39 -7.65 3.79
N ALA A 4 -21.69 -7.87 2.50
CA ALA A 4 -20.95 -8.74 1.60
C ALA A 4 -19.49 -8.30 1.37
N THR A 5 -19.19 -7.00 1.48
CA THR A 5 -17.82 -6.47 1.27
C THR A 5 -17.03 -6.33 2.57
N ARG A 6 -17.63 -6.67 3.72
CA ARG A 6 -17.02 -6.44 5.04
C ARG A 6 -15.63 -7.07 5.15
N HIS A 7 -15.48 -8.33 4.75
CA HIS A 7 -14.21 -9.04 4.84
C HIS A 7 -13.13 -8.39 3.97
N ALA A 8 -13.51 -7.91 2.78
CA ALA A 8 -12.58 -7.29 1.86
C ALA A 8 -12.14 -5.87 2.26
N ARG A 9 -12.87 -5.21 3.17
CA ARG A 9 -12.52 -3.90 3.74
C ARG A 9 -11.65 -3.97 5.00
N ARG A 10 -11.24 -5.17 5.41
CA ARG A 10 -10.40 -5.38 6.58
C ARG A 10 -8.93 -5.50 6.19
N LEU A 11 -8.04 -4.93 7.01
CA LEU A 11 -6.60 -5.15 6.95
C LEU A 11 -6.10 -5.76 8.25
N TYR A 12 -5.12 -6.65 8.14
CA TYR A 12 -4.28 -7.08 9.25
C TYR A 12 -3.22 -6.01 9.52
N VAL A 13 -3.06 -5.63 10.79
CA VAL A 13 -2.06 -4.68 11.28
C VAL A 13 -1.24 -5.35 12.37
N GLY A 14 0.01 -5.70 12.07
CA GLY A 14 0.97 -6.29 13.02
C GLY A 14 2.09 -5.33 13.37
N GLY A 15 3.05 -5.79 14.19
CA GLY A 15 4.16 -4.94 14.65
C GLY A 15 3.78 -3.99 15.78
N LEU A 16 2.66 -4.26 16.46
CA LEU A 16 2.14 -3.43 17.54
C LEU A 16 2.89 -3.68 18.85
N GLN A 17 3.03 -2.63 19.66
CA GLN A 17 3.56 -2.73 21.02
C GLN A 17 2.46 -2.54 22.08
N PRO A 18 2.42 -3.40 23.11
CA PRO A 18 1.56 -3.16 24.27
C PRO A 18 1.97 -1.89 25.04
N PRO A 19 1.01 -1.13 25.61
CA PRO A 19 -0.44 -1.35 25.54
C PRO A 19 -1.03 -0.92 24.19
N ILE A 20 -1.80 -1.81 23.56
CA ILE A 20 -2.42 -1.56 22.25
C ILE A 20 -3.83 -1.03 22.48
N ARG A 21 -4.13 0.18 22.01
CA ARG A 21 -5.48 0.76 22.12
C ARG A 21 -6.13 0.88 20.74
N GLU A 22 -7.35 0.37 20.63
CA GLU A 22 -8.17 0.47 19.42
C GLU A 22 -8.35 1.94 19.01
N GLU A 23 -8.72 2.80 19.96
CA GLU A 23 -8.93 4.23 19.74
C GLU A 23 -7.71 4.94 19.12
N LYS A 24 -6.50 4.57 19.53
CA LYS A 24 -5.26 5.14 18.99
C LYS A 24 -5.01 4.72 17.55
N LEU A 25 -5.21 3.43 17.25
CA LEU A 25 -5.06 2.92 15.88
C LEU A 25 -6.12 3.52 14.95
N GLU A 26 -7.37 3.62 15.42
CA GLU A 26 -8.45 4.27 14.67
C GLU A 26 -8.12 5.74 14.38
N ALA A 27 -7.64 6.48 15.38
CA ALA A 27 -7.24 7.87 15.22
C ALA A 27 -6.06 8.01 14.23
N PHE A 28 -5.06 7.14 14.32
CA PHE A 28 -3.89 7.14 13.43
C PHE A 28 -4.27 6.94 11.96
N PHE A 29 -5.01 5.88 11.64
CA PHE A 29 -5.45 5.64 10.26
C PHE A 29 -6.43 6.71 9.77
N THR A 30 -7.29 7.24 10.65
CA THR A 30 -8.18 8.37 10.32
C THR A 30 -7.39 9.63 9.96
N ALA A 31 -6.32 9.95 10.70
CA ALA A 31 -5.45 11.08 10.41
C ALA A 31 -4.77 10.92 9.05
N ILE A 32 -4.21 9.73 8.77
CA ILE A 32 -3.60 9.42 7.46
C ILE A 32 -4.59 9.64 6.32
N VAL A 33 -5.83 9.14 6.45
CA VAL A 33 -6.84 9.32 5.40
C VAL A 33 -7.14 10.81 5.20
N ARG A 34 -7.26 11.59 6.26
CA ARG A 34 -7.60 13.01 6.17
C ARG A 34 -6.46 13.88 5.63
N GLU A 35 -5.22 13.56 5.98
CA GLU A 35 -4.05 14.36 5.65
C GLU A 35 -3.43 13.98 4.31
N ARG A 36 -3.43 12.67 3.99
CA ARG A 36 -2.65 12.15 2.86
C ARG A 36 -3.49 11.69 1.70
N ILE A 37 -4.78 11.44 1.89
CA ILE A 37 -5.64 10.91 0.83
C ILE A 37 -6.53 12.02 0.30
N GLN A 38 -6.32 12.37 -0.97
CA GLN A 38 -7.20 13.25 -1.71
C GLN A 38 -8.08 12.42 -2.65
N PHE A 39 -9.38 12.63 -2.53
CA PHE A 39 -10.36 12.09 -3.46
C PHE A 39 -10.51 13.07 -4.62
N VAL A 40 -10.20 12.63 -5.84
CA VAL A 40 -10.19 13.50 -7.03
C VAL A 40 -11.56 14.11 -7.33
N HIS A 41 -12.65 13.39 -7.04
CA HIS A 41 -14.01 13.81 -7.42
C HIS A 41 -14.92 14.16 -6.25
N SER A 42 -14.55 13.85 -5.01
CA SER A 42 -15.42 14.05 -3.85
C SER A 42 -14.61 14.05 -2.54
N PRO A 43 -14.22 15.22 -1.99
CA PRO A 43 -13.46 15.27 -0.74
C PRO A 43 -14.24 14.58 0.38
N LEU A 44 -13.53 13.85 1.24
CA LEU A 44 -14.15 13.14 2.33
C LEU A 44 -14.79 14.15 3.31
N PRO A 45 -16.10 14.06 3.62
CA PRO A 45 -16.73 15.02 4.51
C PRO A 45 -16.09 14.99 5.90
N PRO A 46 -16.04 16.12 6.64
CA PRO A 46 -15.43 16.18 7.97
C PRO A 46 -16.06 15.23 9.00
N THR A 47 -17.32 14.86 8.77
CA THR A 47 -18.11 13.93 9.60
C THR A 47 -17.95 12.47 9.18
N ALA A 48 -17.31 12.20 8.04
CA ALA A 48 -17.07 10.84 7.61
C ALA A 48 -16.13 10.13 8.58
N ARG A 49 -16.41 8.85 8.79
CA ARG A 49 -15.59 7.92 9.57
C ARG A 49 -14.86 7.03 8.57
N PRO A 50 -13.56 7.22 8.31
CA PRO A 50 -12.81 6.37 7.39
C PRO A 50 -12.62 4.96 7.92
N VAL A 51 -12.46 4.85 9.24
CA VAL A 51 -12.34 3.58 9.97
C VAL A 51 -13.69 3.24 10.58
N MET A 52 -14.20 2.05 10.27
CA MET A 52 -15.48 1.54 10.74
C MET A 52 -15.35 0.78 12.06
N SER A 53 -14.28 0.00 12.20
CA SER A 53 -14.02 -0.81 13.39
C SER A 53 -12.54 -1.18 13.47
N CYS A 54 -11.97 -1.14 14.66
CA CYS A 54 -10.73 -1.81 15.01
C CYS A 54 -11.03 -2.97 15.97
N TYR A 55 -10.36 -4.10 15.77
CA TYR A 55 -10.33 -5.21 16.72
C TYR A 55 -8.88 -5.48 17.07
N VAL A 56 -8.53 -5.41 18.35
CA VAL A 56 -7.17 -5.69 18.83
C VAL A 56 -7.08 -7.07 19.46
N ASN A 57 -6.00 -7.78 19.14
CA ASN A 57 -5.55 -8.94 19.87
C ASN A 57 -4.21 -8.60 20.56
N GLU A 58 -4.27 -8.28 21.84
CA GLU A 58 -3.10 -7.87 22.62
C GLU A 58 -2.08 -9.01 22.79
N GLU A 59 -2.55 -10.24 23.03
CA GLU A 59 -1.70 -11.40 23.22
C GLU A 59 -0.79 -11.67 22.01
N ARG A 60 -1.39 -11.60 20.82
CA ARG A 60 -0.70 -11.86 19.55
C ARG A 60 -0.18 -10.59 18.88
N LYS A 61 -0.34 -9.42 19.53
CA LYS A 61 0.20 -8.12 19.13
C LYS A 61 -0.17 -7.71 17.70
N PHE A 62 -1.44 -7.88 17.36
CA PHE A 62 -1.98 -7.46 16.06
C PHE A 62 -3.39 -6.87 16.21
N ALA A 63 -3.83 -6.16 15.17
CA ALA A 63 -5.17 -5.66 15.04
C ALA A 63 -5.76 -6.00 13.67
N PHE A 64 -7.09 -6.02 13.58
CA PHE A 64 -7.82 -5.94 12.33
C PHE A 64 -8.51 -4.58 12.24
N VAL A 65 -8.27 -3.84 11.16
CA VAL A 65 -8.89 -2.53 10.92
C VAL A 65 -9.81 -2.64 9.71
N GLU A 66 -11.10 -2.34 9.91
CA GLU A 66 -12.12 -2.26 8.86
C GLU A 66 -12.28 -0.80 8.38
N PHE A 67 -12.12 -0.57 7.08
CA PHE A 67 -12.33 0.75 6.48
C PHE A 67 -13.74 0.90 5.89
N ALA A 68 -14.16 2.14 5.71
CA ALA A 68 -15.48 2.47 5.15
C ALA A 68 -15.63 2.00 3.71
N THR A 69 -14.55 2.03 2.93
CA THR A 69 -14.55 1.65 1.51
C THR A 69 -13.39 0.72 1.18
N LEU A 70 -13.55 -0.06 0.11
CA LEU A 70 -12.49 -0.92 -0.42
C LEU A 70 -11.32 -0.11 -0.97
N GLU A 71 -11.61 1.05 -1.53
CA GLU A 71 -10.65 2.04 -2.00
C GLU A 71 -9.74 2.53 -0.89
N LEU A 72 -10.31 2.96 0.25
CA LEU A 72 -9.52 3.32 1.44
C LEU A 72 -8.68 2.14 1.91
N THR A 73 -9.26 0.94 1.93
CA THR A 73 -8.55 -0.28 2.31
C THR A 73 -7.35 -0.54 1.39
N ALA A 74 -7.52 -0.37 0.08
CA ALA A 74 -6.45 -0.54 -0.90
C ALA A 74 -5.36 0.54 -0.76
N ALA A 75 -5.76 1.78 -0.53
CA ALA A 75 -4.84 2.91 -0.33
C ALA A 75 -3.94 2.77 0.90
N MET A 76 -4.34 1.97 1.90
CA MET A 76 -3.52 1.72 3.10
C MET A 76 -2.49 0.60 2.94
N LEU A 77 -2.63 -0.29 1.96
CA LEU A 77 -1.67 -1.39 1.77
C LEU A 77 -0.24 -0.92 1.47
N PRO A 78 0.00 0.12 0.65
CA PRO A 78 1.35 0.65 0.41
C PRO A 78 2.01 1.28 1.63
N LEU A 79 1.27 1.48 2.73
CA LEU A 79 1.79 2.00 3.99
C LEU A 79 2.43 0.91 4.86
N ASP A 80 2.60 -0.32 4.37
CA ASP A 80 3.39 -1.34 5.07
C ASP A 80 4.78 -0.80 5.43
N GLY A 81 5.15 -0.89 6.71
CA GLY A 81 6.35 -0.30 7.25
C GLY A 81 6.21 1.13 7.76
N ILE A 82 5.01 1.74 7.73
CA ILE A 82 4.79 3.07 8.30
C ILE A 82 5.11 3.10 9.79
N ASP A 83 5.80 4.16 10.21
CA ASP A 83 6.15 4.38 11.61
C ASP A 83 4.89 4.66 12.44
N TYR A 84 4.73 3.90 13.52
CA TYR A 84 3.71 4.06 14.54
C TYR A 84 4.36 3.88 15.91
N GLU A 85 4.29 4.93 16.74
CA GLU A 85 4.94 4.94 18.07
C GLU A 85 6.43 4.55 18.03
N GLY A 86 7.14 4.91 16.94
CA GLY A 86 8.56 4.65 16.74
C GLY A 86 8.90 3.27 16.17
N LEU A 87 7.90 2.48 15.78
CA LEU A 87 8.10 1.18 15.14
C LEU A 87 7.32 1.01 13.85
N PRO A 88 7.86 0.24 12.88
CA PRO A 88 7.18 -0.01 11.62
C PRO A 88 6.00 -0.99 11.80
N LEU A 89 4.82 -0.57 11.35
CA LEU A 89 3.65 -1.45 11.28
C LEU A 89 3.77 -2.45 10.13
N ARG A 90 3.12 -3.61 10.29
CA ARG A 90 2.93 -4.60 9.21
C ARG A 90 1.49 -4.57 8.71
N ILE A 91 1.26 -4.05 7.51
CA ILE A 91 -0.07 -3.87 6.93
C ILE A 91 -0.27 -4.88 5.80
N LYS A 92 -1.23 -5.79 5.96
CA LYS A 92 -1.47 -6.88 5.00
C LYS A 92 -2.94 -7.17 4.81
N ARG A 93 -3.27 -7.86 3.72
CA ARG A 93 -4.59 -8.50 3.57
C ARG A 93 -4.75 -9.59 4.64
N PRO A 94 -5.95 -9.76 5.23
CA PRO A 94 -6.27 -10.92 6.06
C PRO A 94 -6.10 -12.23 5.28
N ASN A 95 -5.85 -13.33 5.99
CA ASN A 95 -5.69 -14.64 5.36
C ASN A 95 -6.97 -15.17 4.69
N ASP A 96 -8.13 -14.69 5.14
CA ASP A 96 -9.46 -14.99 4.60
C ASP A 96 -9.87 -14.04 3.45
N TYR A 97 -8.97 -13.19 2.97
CA TYR A 97 -9.26 -12.29 1.85
C TYR A 97 -9.33 -13.06 0.53
N ASP A 98 -10.51 -13.04 -0.11
CA ASP A 98 -10.73 -13.58 -1.44
C ASP A 98 -11.13 -12.47 -2.42
N PRO A 99 -10.27 -12.07 -3.38
CA PRO A 99 -10.61 -11.08 -4.40
C PRO A 99 -11.65 -11.57 -5.43
N ALA A 100 -11.92 -12.88 -5.49
CA ALA A 100 -12.99 -13.44 -6.33
C ALA A 100 -14.38 -13.25 -5.70
N SER A 101 -14.46 -13.05 -4.38
CA SER A 101 -15.71 -12.79 -3.66
C SER A 101 -16.26 -11.36 -3.84
N LEU A 102 -15.48 -10.47 -4.47
CA LEU A 102 -15.88 -9.08 -4.71
C LEU A 102 -16.87 -8.96 -5.88
N PRO A 103 -17.93 -8.12 -5.76
CA PRO A 103 -18.82 -7.83 -6.88
C PRO A 103 -18.06 -7.27 -8.09
N ALA A 104 -18.45 -7.69 -9.31
CA ALA A 104 -17.75 -7.33 -10.55
C ALA A 104 -17.60 -5.81 -10.74
N ASP A 105 -18.64 -5.03 -10.43
CA ASP A 105 -18.65 -3.55 -10.54
C ASP A 105 -17.64 -2.86 -9.62
N THR A 106 -17.15 -3.55 -8.59
CA THR A 106 -16.15 -3.00 -7.67
C THR A 106 -14.76 -2.95 -8.28
N ARG A 107 -14.50 -3.70 -9.36
CA ARG A 107 -13.19 -3.72 -10.04
C ARG A 107 -13.00 -2.52 -10.97
N ASP A 108 -14.08 -1.81 -11.31
CA ASP A 108 -14.07 -0.75 -12.32
C ASP A 108 -14.19 0.66 -11.70
N ARG A 109 -14.67 0.78 -10.46
CA ARG A 109 -14.59 2.05 -9.69
C ARG A 109 -13.16 2.27 -9.19
N SER A 110 -12.36 2.82 -10.08
CA SER A 110 -11.11 3.47 -9.75
C SER A 110 -11.39 4.95 -9.45
N GLU A 111 -11.99 5.24 -8.29
CA GLU A 111 -11.84 6.60 -7.77
C GLU A 111 -10.34 6.76 -7.47
N VAL A 112 -9.64 7.49 -8.34
CA VAL A 112 -8.20 7.72 -8.20
C VAL A 112 -8.00 8.42 -6.86
N LEU A 113 -7.40 7.72 -5.90
CA LEU A 113 -6.94 8.32 -4.66
C LEU A 113 -5.53 8.82 -4.91
N ILE A 114 -5.34 10.14 -4.81
CA ILE A 114 -3.99 10.71 -4.79
C ILE A 114 -3.54 10.62 -3.33
N VAL A 115 -2.53 9.80 -3.08
CA VAL A 115 -1.86 9.75 -1.78
C VAL A 115 -0.63 10.65 -1.85
N GLU A 116 -0.69 11.84 -1.24
CA GLU A 116 0.48 12.72 -1.18
C GLU A 116 1.65 12.01 -0.49
N GLY A 117 2.78 11.91 -1.19
CA GLY A 117 4.00 11.27 -0.69
C GLY A 117 4.07 9.74 -0.85
N LEU A 118 3.14 9.09 -1.56
CA LEU A 118 3.32 7.72 -2.06
C LEU A 118 2.82 7.59 -3.51
N SER A 119 3.74 7.29 -4.43
CA SER A 119 3.41 6.92 -5.81
C SER A 119 2.75 5.53 -5.80
N ILE A 120 1.42 5.47 -5.78
CA ILE A 120 0.69 4.20 -5.91
C ILE A 120 0.36 4.00 -7.40
N PRO A 121 0.96 3.04 -8.11
CA PRO A 121 0.47 2.68 -9.44
C PRO A 121 -0.92 2.06 -9.28
N ALA A 122 -1.86 2.46 -10.15
CA ALA A 122 -3.24 1.96 -10.23
C ALA A 122 -3.36 0.41 -10.35
N ALA A 123 -2.23 -0.29 -10.54
CA ALA A 123 -2.11 -1.74 -10.65
C ALA A 123 -2.10 -2.52 -9.32
N ALA A 124 -2.13 -1.87 -8.14
CA ALA A 124 -2.25 -2.57 -6.86
C ALA A 124 -3.60 -3.33 -6.68
N THR A 125 -4.53 -3.19 -7.62
CA THR A 125 -5.89 -3.76 -7.57
C THR A 125 -6.01 -5.21 -8.07
N GLY A 126 -4.94 -5.84 -8.53
CA GLY A 126 -4.98 -7.28 -8.72
C GLY A 126 -3.93 -7.83 -9.66
N SER A 127 -2.93 -8.50 -9.09
CA SER A 127 -2.49 -9.84 -9.48
C SER A 127 -1.26 -10.22 -8.67
N LYS A 128 -1.38 -11.33 -7.94
CA LYS A 128 -0.33 -12.30 -7.60
C LYS A 128 1.13 -11.79 -7.64
N MET A 129 1.67 -11.41 -6.49
CA MET A 129 3.11 -11.47 -6.24
C MET A 129 3.38 -12.53 -5.18
N ILE A 130 3.94 -13.64 -5.66
CA ILE A 130 4.52 -14.73 -4.89
C ILE A 130 5.77 -14.21 -4.17
N GLY A 131 5.89 -14.53 -2.88
CA GLY A 131 7.14 -14.81 -2.16
C GLY A 131 8.29 -13.79 -2.23
N GLY A 132 8.65 -13.23 -1.07
CA GLY A 132 9.92 -12.51 -0.91
C GLY A 132 10.08 -11.91 0.47
N SER A 133 10.48 -12.72 1.45
CA SER A 133 11.02 -12.25 2.72
C SER A 133 12.27 -11.40 2.50
N GLY A 134 12.41 -10.30 3.24
CA GLY A 134 13.73 -9.75 3.60
C GLY A 134 13.92 -8.27 3.34
N GLY A 135 14.32 -7.57 4.42
CA GLY A 135 15.11 -6.35 4.32
C GLY A 135 14.31 -5.07 4.19
N GLY A 136 14.08 -4.42 5.34
CA GLY A 136 13.68 -3.02 5.36
C GLY A 136 14.72 -2.17 4.63
N VAL A 137 14.32 -1.59 3.50
CA VAL A 137 14.93 -0.38 2.99
C VAL A 137 13.80 0.59 2.70
N ARG A 138 13.93 1.77 3.29
CA ARG A 138 13.01 2.89 3.28
C ARG A 138 12.63 3.19 1.82
N THR A 139 11.39 2.94 1.45
CA THR A 139 10.86 3.13 0.08
C THR A 139 10.53 4.58 -0.25
N ARG A 140 10.86 5.55 0.63
CA ARG A 140 10.61 6.98 0.36
C ARG A 140 11.45 7.53 -0.80
N ASP A 141 12.59 6.90 -1.12
CA ASP A 141 13.56 7.41 -2.10
C ASP A 141 13.81 6.42 -3.25
N ARG A 142 12.78 5.67 -3.66
CA ARG A 142 12.87 4.75 -4.81
C ARG A 142 11.80 5.06 -5.83
N ILE A 143 12.22 5.15 -7.09
CA ILE A 143 11.34 5.36 -8.24
C ILE A 143 11.31 4.09 -9.09
N PHE A 144 10.17 3.82 -9.73
CA PHE A 144 9.99 2.71 -10.66
C PHE A 144 9.87 3.25 -12.08
N VAL A 145 10.64 2.69 -13.00
CA VAL A 145 10.67 3.08 -14.40
C VAL A 145 10.27 1.89 -15.27
N GLY A 146 9.12 1.99 -15.94
CA GLY A 146 8.63 0.95 -16.86
C GLY A 146 8.69 1.38 -18.33
N GLY A 147 8.60 0.41 -19.24
CA GLY A 147 8.62 0.65 -20.68
C GLY A 147 10.02 0.88 -21.24
N LEU A 148 11.05 0.42 -20.53
CA LEU A 148 12.44 0.52 -20.98
C LEU A 148 12.67 -0.41 -22.17
N PRO A 149 13.32 0.08 -23.25
CA PRO A 149 13.78 -0.79 -24.32
C PRO A 149 14.69 -1.91 -23.78
N PRO A 150 14.65 -3.12 -24.35
CA PRO A 150 15.42 -4.26 -23.86
C PRO A 150 16.95 -4.07 -23.95
N ALA A 151 17.40 -3.09 -24.73
CA ALA A 151 18.81 -2.69 -24.85
C ALA A 151 19.30 -1.79 -23.71
N VAL A 152 18.40 -1.25 -22.87
CA VAL A 152 18.78 -0.41 -21.74
C VAL A 152 19.32 -1.29 -20.62
N ASP A 153 20.52 -0.97 -20.16
CA ASP A 153 21.18 -1.58 -19.01
C ASP A 153 21.21 -0.63 -17.80
N ASP A 154 21.53 -1.20 -16.64
CA ASP A 154 21.55 -0.51 -15.36
C ASP A 154 22.45 0.74 -15.39
N LYS A 155 23.57 0.66 -16.13
CA LYS A 155 24.52 1.77 -16.31
C LYS A 155 23.91 2.89 -17.15
N SER A 156 23.33 2.59 -18.31
CA SER A 156 22.73 3.61 -19.17
C SER A 156 21.55 4.30 -18.48
N LEU A 157 20.75 3.54 -17.73
CA LEU A 157 19.65 4.09 -16.95
C LEU A 157 20.18 5.02 -15.83
N GLY A 158 21.23 4.59 -15.12
CA GLY A 158 21.89 5.43 -14.11
C GLY A 158 22.50 6.71 -14.69
N ASP A 159 23.15 6.63 -15.84
CA ASP A 159 23.74 7.78 -16.52
C ASP A 159 22.66 8.82 -16.89
N ILE A 160 21.48 8.37 -17.37
CA ILE A 160 20.34 9.26 -17.68
C ILE A 160 19.80 9.93 -16.41
N PHE A 161 19.57 9.14 -15.35
CA PHE A 161 18.95 9.65 -14.13
C PHE A 161 19.92 10.48 -13.27
N SER A 162 21.23 10.33 -13.45
CA SER A 162 22.26 11.12 -12.76
C SER A 162 22.16 12.63 -13.04
N ALA A 163 21.58 13.01 -14.20
CA ALA A 163 21.33 14.40 -14.54
C ALA A 163 20.32 15.09 -13.60
N PHE A 164 19.50 14.31 -12.88
CA PHE A 164 18.47 14.80 -11.96
C PHE A 164 18.91 14.76 -10.49
N GLY A 165 20.06 14.15 -10.18
CA GLY A 165 20.59 14.06 -8.82
C GLY A 165 21.48 12.84 -8.59
N GLU A 166 22.05 12.73 -7.38
CA GLU A 166 22.86 11.59 -6.98
C GLU A 166 21.99 10.34 -6.78
N LEU A 167 22.34 9.25 -7.47
CA LEU A 167 21.61 7.98 -7.40
C LEU A 167 22.25 7.04 -6.39
N SER A 168 21.48 6.55 -5.42
CA SER A 168 21.96 5.56 -4.45
C SER A 168 22.10 4.15 -5.03
N SER A 169 21.20 3.76 -5.95
CA SER A 169 21.18 2.43 -6.56
C SER A 169 20.27 2.44 -7.79
N VAL A 170 20.63 1.66 -8.81
CA VAL A 170 19.82 1.44 -10.03
C VAL A 170 19.82 -0.05 -10.29
N HIS A 171 18.66 -0.63 -10.60
CA HIS A 171 18.55 -2.06 -10.85
C HIS A 171 17.46 -2.40 -11.87
N ILE A 172 17.87 -2.88 -13.03
CA ILE A 172 16.95 -3.37 -14.06
C ILE A 172 16.58 -4.83 -13.78
N VAL A 173 15.27 -5.08 -13.76
CA VAL A 173 14.76 -6.43 -13.52
C VAL A 173 14.92 -7.26 -14.79
N ARG A 174 15.61 -8.40 -14.65
CA ARG A 174 15.88 -9.35 -15.72
C ARG A 174 15.14 -10.67 -15.47
N ASP A 175 14.87 -11.41 -16.54
CA ASP A 175 14.34 -12.77 -16.45
C ASP A 175 15.43 -13.80 -16.12
N ALA A 176 15.04 -15.07 -15.98
CA ALA A 176 15.97 -16.16 -15.69
C ALA A 176 16.98 -16.42 -16.83
N ALA A 177 16.71 -15.92 -18.04
CA ALA A 177 17.60 -15.98 -19.19
C ALA A 177 18.54 -14.75 -19.28
N GLY A 178 18.45 -13.81 -18.35
CA GLY A 178 19.26 -12.60 -18.29
C GLY A 178 18.75 -11.44 -19.16
N SER A 179 17.61 -11.61 -19.82
CA SER A 179 17.00 -10.58 -20.67
C SER A 179 16.24 -9.55 -19.83
N SER A 180 16.36 -8.27 -20.20
CA SER A 180 15.65 -7.19 -19.52
C SER A 180 14.14 -7.37 -19.66
N LYS A 181 13.41 -7.26 -18.54
CA LYS A 181 11.94 -7.27 -18.53
C LYS A 181 11.34 -5.90 -18.90
N GLY A 182 12.19 -4.92 -19.22
CA GLY A 182 11.77 -3.57 -19.61
C GLY A 182 11.33 -2.68 -18.45
N PHE A 183 11.78 -2.99 -17.23
CA PHE A 183 11.54 -2.14 -16.06
C PHE A 183 12.64 -2.26 -15.00
N GLY A 184 12.80 -1.22 -14.18
CA GLY A 184 13.80 -1.11 -13.11
C GLY A 184 13.50 -0.01 -12.11
#